data_AF-A0AA92NUI1-F1
#
_entry.id   AF-A0AA92NUI1-F1
#
_cell.length_a   1.000
_cell.length_b   1.000
_cell.length_c   1.000
_cell.angle_alpha   90.00
_cell.angle_beta   90.00
_cell.angle_gamma   90.00
#
_symmetry.space_group_name_H-M   'P 1'
#
loop_
_entity.id
_entity.type
_entity.pdbx_description
1 polymer ?
#
loop_
_entity_poly.entity_id
_entity_poly.type
_entity_poly.pdbx_seq_one_letter_code
_entity_poly.pdbx_strand_id
1 'polypeptide(L)'
;MLKEFKEFALKGNVMDLAVGVVIGGAFGKIVTSLVNDIITPMIGLLLGKVDFSGLFINLSGVPYKTITEAKAAKAATLNYGLFLNSVIDFVIIAFSIFIVIKQLNRFKRKQEVEKAPETTKECPHCISAIPIKATRCPNCTSMLETKGTALAHE
;
A
#
# COMPACT_ATOMS: atom_id res chain seq x y z
N MET A 1 -1.45 32.12 -19.32
CA MET A 1 -2.30 30.92 -19.19
C MET A 1 -1.58 29.62 -19.57
N LEU A 2 -1.41 29.25 -20.84
CA LEU A 2 -0.81 27.95 -21.23
C LEU A 2 0.66 27.78 -20.81
N LYS A 3 1.47 28.85 -20.85
CA LYS A 3 2.87 28.83 -20.38
C LYS A 3 2.96 28.73 -18.85
N GLU A 4 2.17 29.51 -18.13
CA GLU A 4 2.08 29.49 -16.66
C GLU A 4 1.51 28.15 -16.13
N PHE A 5 0.55 27.57 -16.85
CA PHE A 5 0.01 26.25 -16.52
C PHE A 5 1.04 25.14 -16.76
N LYS A 6 1.84 25.24 -17.83
CA LYS A 6 2.97 24.33 -18.07
C LYS A 6 4.02 24.46 -16.96
N GLU A 7 4.40 25.67 -16.55
CA GLU A 7 5.33 25.88 -15.44
C GLU A 7 4.78 25.38 -14.10
N PHE A 8 3.48 25.51 -13.86
CA PHE A 8 2.81 24.96 -12.68
C PHE A 8 2.77 23.42 -12.70
N ALA A 9 2.43 22.82 -13.84
CA ALA A 9 2.34 21.37 -14.02
C ALA A 9 3.72 20.68 -13.99
N LEU A 10 4.79 21.38 -14.36
CA LEU A 10 6.16 20.87 -14.31
C LEU A 10 6.77 20.91 -12.89
N LYS A 11 6.06 21.42 -11.89
CA LYS A 11 6.49 21.30 -10.49
C LYS A 11 6.43 19.81 -10.10
N GLY A 12 7.59 19.20 -9.87
CA GLY A 12 7.73 17.77 -9.59
C GLY A 12 6.76 17.23 -8.52
N ASN A 13 6.53 17.99 -7.45
CA ASN A 13 5.59 17.61 -6.38
C ASN A 13 4.13 17.41 -6.87
N VAL A 14 3.69 18.18 -7.88
CA VAL A 14 2.32 18.04 -8.43
C VAL A 14 2.23 16.83 -9.35
N MET A 15 3.29 16.57 -10.13
CA MET A 15 3.32 15.43 -11.05
C MET A 15 3.39 14.09 -10.30
N ASP A 16 4.22 14.01 -9.25
CA ASP A 16 4.31 12.81 -8.41
C ASP A 16 2.99 12.53 -7.66
N LEU A 17 2.32 13.59 -7.19
CA LEU A 17 0.99 13.48 -6.58
C LEU A 17 -0.07 13.03 -7.60
N ALA A 18 -0.06 13.58 -8.81
CA ALA A 18 -0.99 13.20 -9.87
C ALA A 18 -0.82 11.72 -10.26
N VAL A 19 0.42 11.28 -10.45
CA VAL A 19 0.75 9.87 -10.74
C VAL A 19 0.31 8.97 -9.58
N GLY A 20 0.56 9.38 -8.34
CA GLY A 20 0.13 8.66 -7.14
C GLY A 20 -1.39 8.46 -7.06
N VAL A 21 -2.17 9.50 -7.36
CA VAL A 21 -3.65 9.43 -7.35
C VAL A 21 -4.18 8.53 -8.47
N VAL A 22 -3.64 8.65 -9.69
CA VAL A 22 -4.07 7.84 -10.84
C VAL A 22 -3.77 6.35 -10.61
N ILE A 23 -2.54 6.04 -10.18
CA ILE A 23 -2.14 4.66 -9.87
C ILE A 23 -2.93 4.14 -8.66
N GLY A 24 -3.13 4.95 -7.62
CA GLY A 24 -3.91 4.59 -6.44
C GLY A 24 -5.36 4.23 -6.79
N GLY A 25 -6.01 5.03 -7.64
CA GLY A 25 -7.38 4.77 -8.10
C GLY A 25 -7.50 3.52 -8.97
N ALA A 26 -6.54 3.29 -9.87
CA ALA A 26 -6.50 2.07 -10.70
C ALA A 26 -6.24 0.82 -9.86
N PHE A 27 -5.26 0.88 -8.94
CA PHE A 27 -4.93 -0.23 -8.06
C PHE A 27 -6.08 -0.57 -7.11
N GLY A 28 -6.78 0.44 -6.59
CA GLY A 28 -7.99 0.24 -5.79
C GLY A 28 -9.03 -0.62 -6.51
N LYS A 29 -9.31 -0.35 -7.80
CA LYS A 29 -10.24 -1.15 -8.61
C LYS A 29 -9.79 -2.61 -8.76
N ILE A 30 -8.49 -2.84 -8.95
CA ILE A 30 -7.93 -4.21 -9.05
C ILE A 30 -8.16 -4.97 -7.75
N VAL A 31 -7.88 -4.32 -6.60
CA VAL A 31 -8.10 -4.94 -5.29
C VAL A 31 -9.60 -5.18 -5.05
N THR A 32 -10.46 -4.22 -5.38
CA THR A 32 -11.92 -4.39 -5.25
C THR A 32 -12.43 -5.54 -6.11
N SER A 33 -11.97 -5.69 -7.35
CA SER A 33 -12.35 -6.82 -8.21
C SER A 33 -11.84 -8.16 -7.66
N LEU A 34 -10.58 -8.23 -7.20
CA LEU A 34 -10.06 -9.43 -6.53
C LEU A 34 -10.92 -9.83 -5.32
N VAL A 35 -11.34 -8.86 -4.52
CA VAL A 35 -12.19 -9.13 -3.37
C VAL A 35 -13.57 -9.59 -3.81
N ASN A 36 -14.27 -8.78 -4.61
CA ASN A 36 -15.66 -9.00 -4.95
C ASN A 36 -15.87 -10.23 -5.84
N ASP A 37 -14.94 -10.48 -6.78
CA ASP A 37 -15.12 -11.50 -7.81
C ASP A 37 -14.47 -12.84 -7.44
N ILE A 38 -13.48 -12.85 -6.53
CA ILE A 38 -12.73 -14.07 -6.15
C ILE A 38 -12.90 -14.40 -4.67
N ILE A 39 -12.62 -13.45 -3.77
CA ILE A 39 -12.64 -13.73 -2.33
C ILE A 39 -14.07 -13.88 -1.81
N THR A 40 -14.97 -12.95 -2.12
CA THR A 40 -16.35 -12.96 -1.63
C THR A 40 -17.13 -14.22 -2.06
N PRO A 41 -17.06 -14.70 -3.31
CA PRO A 41 -17.72 -15.93 -3.71
C PRO A 41 -17.12 -17.17 -3.04
N MET A 42 -15.79 -17.22 -2.85
CA MET A 42 -15.12 -18.32 -2.14
C MET A 42 -15.52 -18.38 -0.66
N ILE A 43 -15.56 -17.23 0.01
CA ILE A 43 -16.04 -17.12 1.39
C ILE A 43 -17.53 -17.47 1.47
N GLY A 44 -18.33 -16.99 0.52
CA GLY A 44 -19.76 -17.28 0.43
C GLY A 44 -20.05 -18.77 0.25
N LEU A 45 -19.22 -19.49 -0.50
CA LEU A 45 -19.34 -20.94 -0.66
C LEU A 45 -18.96 -21.69 0.64
N LEU A 46 -17.90 -21.25 1.32
CA LEU A 46 -17.39 -21.88 2.55
C LEU A 46 -18.27 -21.63 3.78
N LEU A 47 -18.83 -20.43 3.91
CA LEU A 47 -19.64 -20.00 5.07
C LEU A 47 -21.16 -20.12 4.83
N GLY A 48 -21.58 -20.66 3.69
CA GLY A 48 -22.98 -21.01 3.42
C GLY A 48 -23.89 -19.84 3.02
N LYS A 49 -23.59 -19.18 1.90
CA LYS A 49 -24.34 -18.03 1.34
C LYS A 49 -24.55 -16.90 2.36
N VAL A 50 -23.44 -16.27 2.74
CA VAL A 50 -23.44 -15.04 3.55
C VAL A 50 -23.93 -13.88 2.68
N ASP A 51 -25.23 -13.82 2.42
CA ASP A 51 -25.83 -12.69 1.73
C ASP A 51 -26.89 -12.01 2.62
N PHE A 52 -26.47 -10.94 3.29
CA PHE A 52 -27.36 -10.13 4.09
C PHE A 52 -28.20 -9.18 3.23
N SER A 53 -28.03 -9.16 1.90
CA SER A 53 -28.74 -8.24 1.00
C SER A 53 -30.25 -8.33 1.08
N GLY A 54 -30.81 -9.46 1.55
CA GLY A 54 -32.26 -9.63 1.72
C GLY A 54 -32.84 -8.99 2.98
N LEU A 55 -32.00 -8.51 3.91
CA LEU A 55 -32.47 -7.98 5.20
C LEU A 55 -32.77 -6.47 5.10
N PHE A 56 -34.05 -6.14 5.13
CA PHE A 56 -34.54 -4.76 5.16
C PHE A 56 -35.72 -4.61 6.11
N ILE A 57 -35.81 -3.45 6.76
CA ILE A 57 -36.99 -3.02 7.53
C ILE A 57 -37.75 -2.04 6.65
N ASN A 58 -39.00 -2.35 6.32
CA ASN A 58 -39.87 -1.39 5.66
C ASN A 58 -40.54 -0.48 6.70
N LEU A 59 -40.45 0.83 6.51
CA LEU A 59 -41.05 1.85 7.37
C LEU A 59 -42.38 2.38 6.79
N SER A 60 -42.80 1.93 5.61
CA SER A 60 -43.99 2.44 4.90
C SER A 60 -45.29 1.68 5.17
N GLY A 61 -45.34 0.79 6.16
CA GLY A 61 -46.59 0.12 6.60
C GLY A 61 -47.20 -0.90 5.63
N VAL A 62 -46.63 -1.10 4.43
CA VAL A 62 -47.06 -2.09 3.43
C VAL A 62 -46.01 -3.19 3.32
N PRO A 63 -46.32 -4.49 3.47
CA PRO A 63 -45.32 -5.54 3.32
C PRO A 63 -44.91 -5.71 1.85
N TYR A 64 -43.64 -5.47 1.53
CA TYR A 64 -43.05 -5.82 0.23
C TYR A 64 -42.15 -7.05 0.39
N LYS A 65 -42.17 -7.96 -0.60
CA LYS A 65 -41.39 -9.21 -0.53
C LYS A 65 -39.93 -9.02 -0.94
N THR A 66 -39.61 -7.95 -1.67
CA THR A 66 -38.26 -7.70 -2.17
C THR A 66 -37.87 -6.21 -2.07
N ILE A 67 -36.56 -5.95 -1.90
CA ILE A 67 -36.00 -4.58 -1.88
C ILE A 67 -36.25 -3.88 -3.23
N THR A 68 -36.29 -4.63 -4.33
CA THR A 68 -36.58 -4.12 -5.67
C THR A 68 -38.00 -3.57 -5.81
N GLU A 69 -39.00 -4.25 -5.24
CA GLU A 69 -40.39 -3.78 -5.23
C GLU A 69 -40.58 -2.57 -4.32
N ALA A 70 -39.94 -2.59 -3.13
CA ALA A 70 -40.04 -1.48 -2.19
C ALA A 70 -39.35 -0.20 -2.70
N LYS A 71 -38.21 -0.34 -3.39
CA LYS A 71 -37.55 0.79 -4.09
C LYS A 71 -38.38 1.31 -5.27
N ALA A 72 -39.02 0.42 -6.03
CA ALA A 72 -39.90 0.82 -7.14
C ALA A 72 -41.15 1.58 -6.64
N ALA A 73 -41.68 1.21 -5.48
CA ALA A 73 -42.79 1.89 -4.83
C ALA A 73 -42.41 3.19 -4.09
N LYS A 74 -41.12 3.61 -4.14
CA LYS A 74 -40.56 4.73 -3.35
C LYS A 74 -40.84 4.61 -1.84
N ALA A 75 -41.02 3.39 -1.35
CA ALA A 75 -41.22 3.15 0.08
C ALA A 75 -39.91 3.40 0.84
N ALA A 76 -40.01 4.04 2.00
CA ALA A 76 -38.89 4.25 2.90
C ALA A 76 -38.45 2.89 3.48
N THR A 77 -37.36 2.35 2.94
CA THR A 77 -36.76 1.08 3.40
C THR A 77 -35.42 1.32 4.06
N LEU A 78 -35.27 0.79 5.27
CA LEU A 78 -33.99 0.73 5.96
C LEU A 78 -33.32 -0.60 5.60
N ASN A 79 -32.43 -0.55 4.62
CA ASN A 79 -31.72 -1.72 4.08
C ASN A 79 -30.42 -1.97 4.87
N TYR A 80 -30.53 -2.34 6.14
CA TYR A 80 -29.38 -2.60 7.01
C TYR A 80 -28.52 -3.78 6.53
N GLY A 81 -29.13 -4.74 5.83
CA GLY A 81 -28.41 -5.86 5.21
C GLY A 81 -27.38 -5.43 4.17
N LEU A 82 -27.72 -4.47 3.31
CA LEU A 82 -26.79 -3.90 2.33
C LEU A 82 -25.67 -3.09 2.99
N PHE A 83 -25.98 -2.41 4.10
CA PHE A 83 -24.99 -1.68 4.87
C PHE A 83 -23.98 -2.65 5.51
N LEU A 84 -24.46 -3.74 6.12
CA LEU A 84 -23.60 -4.75 6.72
C LEU A 84 -22.71 -5.43 5.67
N ASN A 85 -23.25 -5.75 4.49
CA ASN A 85 -22.44 -6.23 3.37
C ASN A 85 -21.35 -5.23 2.98
N SER A 86 -21.67 -3.95 2.84
CA SER A 86 -20.69 -2.89 2.54
C SER A 86 -19.58 -2.79 3.59
N VAL A 87 -19.92 -2.97 4.87
CA VAL A 87 -18.94 -2.98 5.98
C VAL A 87 -18.03 -4.21 5.89
N ILE A 88 -18.58 -5.38 5.62
CA ILE A 88 -17.80 -6.61 5.44
C ILE A 88 -16.84 -6.47 4.25
N ASP A 89 -17.33 -5.98 3.10
CA ASP A 89 -16.52 -5.75 1.90
C ASP A 89 -15.38 -4.77 2.18
N PHE A 90 -15.66 -3.68 2.90
CA PHE A 90 -14.62 -2.73 3.31
C PHE A 90 -13.54 -3.38 4.17
N VAL A 91 -13.91 -4.22 5.14
CA VAL A 91 -12.97 -4.95 6.00
C VAL A 91 -12.13 -5.92 5.17
N ILE A 92 -12.72 -6.64 4.21
CA ILE A 92 -12.00 -7.58 3.35
C ILE A 92 -11.02 -6.84 2.42
N ILE A 93 -11.43 -5.71 1.84
CA ILE A 93 -10.56 -4.86 1.01
C ILE A 93 -9.39 -4.32 1.84
N ALA A 94 -9.67 -3.78 3.02
CA ALA A 94 -8.62 -3.27 3.92
C ALA A 94 -7.62 -4.37 4.30
N PHE A 95 -8.11 -5.57 4.61
CA PHE A 95 -7.28 -6.73 4.92
C PHE A 95 -6.44 -7.19 3.70
N SER A 96 -7.03 -7.18 2.51
CA SER A 96 -6.34 -7.51 1.25
C SER A 96 -5.20 -6.52 0.97
N ILE A 97 -5.45 -5.22 1.09
CA ILE A 97 -4.41 -4.18 0.95
C ILE A 97 -3.31 -4.38 1.98
N PHE A 98 -3.67 -4.69 3.23
CA PHE A 98 -2.70 -4.94 4.29
C PHE A 98 -1.77 -6.13 3.96
N ILE A 99 -2.31 -7.23 3.43
CA ILE A 99 -1.49 -8.37 2.98
C ILE A 99 -0.51 -7.95 1.89
N VAL A 100 -0.97 -7.20 0.88
CA VAL A 100 -0.11 -6.74 -0.23
C VAL A 100 1.01 -5.84 0.30
N ILE A 101 0.68 -4.84 1.12
CA ILE A 101 1.68 -3.94 1.71
C ILE A 101 2.67 -4.72 2.57
N LYS A 102 2.18 -5.65 3.41
CA LYS A 102 3.04 -6.51 4.24
C LYS A 102 3.99 -7.35 3.38
N GLN A 103 3.51 -7.88 2.26
CA GLN A 103 4.33 -8.67 1.34
C GLN A 103 5.37 -7.81 0.63
N LEU A 104 5.00 -6.61 0.15
CA LEU A 104 5.95 -5.64 -0.41
C LEU A 104 7.00 -5.21 0.60
N ASN A 105 6.60 -4.95 1.85
CA ASN A 105 7.52 -4.55 2.91
C ASN A 105 8.47 -5.69 3.28
N ARG A 106 8.00 -6.95 3.27
CA ARG A 106 8.84 -8.14 3.42
C ARG A 106 9.87 -8.27 2.29
N PHE A 107 9.49 -8.00 1.05
CA PHE A 107 10.42 -8.04 -0.09
C PHE A 107 11.43 -6.90 -0.06
N LYS A 108 11.02 -5.67 0.25
CA LYS A 108 11.94 -4.54 0.43
C LYS A 108 12.96 -4.79 1.54
N ARG A 109 12.51 -5.34 2.66
CA ARG A 109 13.38 -5.70 3.79
C ARG A 109 14.37 -6.82 3.44
N LYS A 110 14.01 -7.73 2.54
CA LYS A 110 14.95 -8.73 1.98
C LYS A 110 15.98 -8.08 1.06
N GLN A 111 15.58 -7.06 0.30
CA GLN A 111 16.46 -6.31 -0.60
C GLN A 111 17.44 -5.39 0.16
N GLU A 112 17.06 -4.90 1.34
CA GLU A 112 17.92 -4.12 2.23
C GLU A 112 18.99 -4.99 2.91
N VAL A 113 18.73 -6.29 3.12
CA VAL A 113 19.74 -7.27 3.56
C VAL A 113 20.71 -7.65 2.43
N GLU A 114 20.31 -7.44 1.17
CA GLU A 114 21.11 -7.74 -0.03
C GLU A 114 21.88 -6.53 -0.58
N LYS A 115 21.57 -5.31 -0.11
CA LYS A 115 22.55 -4.23 -0.12
C LYS A 115 23.64 -4.61 0.87
N ALA A 116 24.61 -5.37 0.37
CA ALA A 116 25.82 -5.73 1.10
C ALA A 116 26.31 -4.51 1.90
N PRO A 117 26.70 -4.70 3.18
CA PRO A 117 27.26 -3.61 3.97
C PRO A 117 28.34 -2.96 3.13
N GLU A 118 28.29 -1.63 2.96
CA GLU A 118 29.24 -0.88 2.16
C GLU A 118 30.65 -1.38 2.50
N THR A 119 31.26 -2.22 1.66
CA THR A 119 32.55 -2.85 2.01
C THR A 119 33.70 -1.88 1.81
N THR A 120 33.40 -0.72 1.23
CA THR A 120 34.32 0.32 0.81
C THR A 120 34.00 1.64 1.47
N LYS A 121 35.02 2.29 2.04
CA LYS A 121 35.03 3.69 2.47
C LYS A 121 35.82 4.52 1.48
N GLU A 122 35.60 5.83 1.43
CA GLU A 122 36.47 6.74 0.68
C GLU A 122 37.74 7.06 1.48
N CYS A 123 38.89 7.09 0.79
CA CYS A 123 40.15 7.50 1.39
C CYS A 123 40.17 9.04 1.60
N PRO A 124 40.46 9.55 2.82
CA PRO A 124 40.51 11.00 3.08
C PRO A 124 41.58 11.76 2.30
N HIS A 125 42.62 11.07 1.82
CA HIS A 125 43.76 11.70 1.15
C HIS A 125 43.66 11.71 -0.37
N CYS A 126 43.09 10.66 -0.97
CA CYS A 126 43.07 10.48 -2.42
C CYS A 126 41.69 10.13 -3.00
N ILE A 127 40.63 10.09 -2.18
CA ILE A 127 39.23 9.93 -2.60
C ILE A 127 38.93 8.61 -3.35
N SER A 128 39.90 7.70 -3.42
CA SER A 128 39.68 6.37 -3.99
C SER A 128 38.87 5.49 -3.04
N ALA A 129 37.96 4.67 -3.58
CA ALA A 129 37.24 3.66 -2.82
C ALA A 129 38.19 2.57 -2.32
N ILE A 130 38.21 2.35 -1.00
CA ILE A 130 39.12 1.42 -0.32
C ILE A 130 38.34 0.55 0.68
N PRO A 131 38.80 -0.66 1.01
CA PRO A 131 38.12 -1.50 2.00
C PRO A 131 37.98 -0.80 3.36
N ILE A 132 36.85 -0.96 4.07
CA ILE A 132 36.63 -0.33 5.38
C ILE A 132 37.74 -0.67 6.38
N LYS A 133 38.23 -1.91 6.36
CA LYS A 133 39.28 -2.41 7.26
C LYS A 133 40.70 -2.02 6.83
N ALA A 134 40.88 -1.29 5.72
CA ALA A 134 42.20 -0.86 5.28
C ALA A 134 42.81 0.14 6.28
N THR A 135 43.95 -0.24 6.86
CA THR A 135 44.87 0.60 7.65
C THR A 135 45.84 1.39 6.77
N ARG A 136 46.03 0.97 5.52
CA ARG A 136 46.86 1.67 4.53
C ARG A 136 46.15 1.73 3.19
N CYS A 137 46.15 2.90 2.56
CA CYS A 137 45.55 3.07 1.24
C CYS A 137 46.40 2.41 0.15
N PRO A 138 45.86 1.54 -0.72
CA PRO A 138 46.62 0.90 -1.80
C PRO A 138 46.99 1.87 -2.92
N ASN A 139 46.26 2.98 -3.09
CA ASN A 139 46.47 3.93 -4.18
C ASN A 139 47.53 5.00 -3.82
N CYS A 140 47.35 5.69 -2.69
CA CYS A 140 48.24 6.78 -2.26
C CYS A 140 49.21 6.40 -1.14
N THR A 141 49.18 5.14 -0.66
CA THR A 141 50.06 4.61 0.40
C THR A 141 49.98 5.29 1.78
N SER A 142 49.06 6.25 1.97
CA SER A 142 48.80 6.91 3.24
C SER A 142 48.32 5.93 4.32
N MET A 143 48.71 6.19 5.57
CA MET A 143 48.16 5.52 6.75
C MET A 143 46.79 6.11 7.07
N LEU A 144 45.82 5.24 7.33
CA LEU A 144 44.44 5.62 7.63
C LEU A 144 44.17 5.31 9.08
N GLU A 145 43.79 6.32 9.85
CA GLU A 145 43.34 6.11 11.22
C GLU A 145 42.02 5.33 11.20
N THR A 146 42.07 4.08 11.64
CA THR A 146 40.88 3.24 11.78
C THR A 146 40.04 3.80 12.93
N LYS A 147 38.90 4.43 12.61
CA LYS A 147 37.83 4.84 13.56
C LYS A 147 37.15 3.66 14.30
N GLY A 148 37.84 2.53 14.49
CA GLY A 148 37.34 1.32 15.15
C GLY A 148 37.94 1.04 16.54
N THR A 149 38.89 1.85 17.02
CA THR A 149 39.58 1.63 18.31
C THR A 149 39.31 2.74 19.35
N ALA A 150 38.26 3.53 19.18
CA ALA A 150 37.90 4.60 20.13
C ALA A 150 37.02 4.15 21.32
N LEU A 151 36.98 2.86 21.66
CA LEU A 151 36.17 2.35 22.80
C LEU A 151 36.90 1.32 23.70
N ALA A 152 38.23 1.23 23.67
CA ALA A 152 38.95 0.24 24.48
C ALA A 152 39.98 0.82 25.48
N HIS A 153 40.00 2.14 25.68
CA HIS A 153 40.80 2.75 26.74
C HIS A 153 40.06 3.96 27.32
N GLU A 154 39.19 3.69 28.30
CA GLU A 154 38.98 4.47 29.53
C GLU A 154 38.14 3.66 30.51
#